data_AF-A0A5D6XU20-F1
#
_entry.id   AF-A0A5D6XU20-F1
#
_cell.length_a   1.000
_cell.length_b   1.000
_cell.length_c   1.000
_cell.angle_alpha   90.00
_cell.angle_beta   90.00
_cell.angle_gamma   90.00
#
_symmetry.space_group_name_H-M   'P 1'
#
loop_
_entity.id
_entity.type
_entity.pdbx_description
1 polymer ?
#
loop_
_entity_poly.entity_id
_entity_poly.type
_entity_poly.pdbx_seq_one_letter_code
_entity_poly.pdbx_strand_id
1 'polypeptide(L)'
;MFEFVRRTRIPLTKFVELVRCQTPDDYQPNKALVPATLERSCRGYDKLPELLDAARYGVRVNIRHQPAPQTTRPSNHASASCRFDIFRRNVRKEQDTMRC
;
A
#
# COMPACT_ATOMS: atom_id res chain seq x y z
N MET A 1 4.31 -15.27 -16.25
CA MET A 1 3.80 -14.04 -15.60
C MET A 1 3.99 -12.80 -16.46
N PHE A 2 5.24 -12.36 -16.73
CA PHE A 2 5.52 -11.13 -17.49
C PHE A 2 5.03 -11.16 -18.95
N GLU A 3 5.10 -12.32 -19.60
CA GLU A 3 4.60 -12.48 -20.97
C GLU A 3 3.07 -12.32 -21.06
N PHE A 4 2.34 -12.81 -20.05
CA PHE A 4 0.90 -12.65 -19.94
C PHE A 4 0.50 -11.17 -19.81
N VAL A 5 1.19 -10.41 -18.95
CA VAL A 5 0.94 -8.96 -18.79
C VAL A 5 1.24 -8.20 -20.09
N ARG A 6 2.34 -8.54 -20.78
CA ARG A 6 2.70 -7.91 -22.06
C ARG A 6 1.68 -8.18 -23.17
N ARG A 7 1.18 -9.42 -23.27
CA ARG A 7 0.22 -9.82 -24.31
C ARG A 7 -1.19 -9.27 -24.05
N THR A 8 -1.64 -9.28 -22.81
CA THR A 8 -3.01 -8.88 -22.45
C THR A 8 -3.16 -7.38 -22.21
N ARG A 9 -2.06 -6.66 -21.93
CA ARG A 9 -2.07 -5.26 -21.48
C ARG A 9 -3.06 -5.00 -20.34
N ILE A 10 -3.24 -6.00 -19.48
CA ILE A 10 -4.16 -5.93 -18.35
C ILE A 10 -3.76 -4.78 -17.42
N PRO A 11 -4.72 -3.94 -16.95
CA PRO A 11 -4.44 -2.93 -15.95
C PRO A 11 -3.85 -3.55 -14.68
N LEU A 12 -2.94 -2.83 -14.01
CA LEU A 12 -2.26 -3.33 -12.81
C LEU A 12 -3.26 -3.78 -11.73
N THR A 13 -4.37 -3.06 -11.57
CA THR A 13 -5.43 -3.41 -10.62
C THR A 13 -6.03 -4.78 -10.91
N LYS A 14 -6.41 -5.03 -12.17
CA LYS A 14 -6.98 -6.31 -12.61
C LYS A 14 -5.99 -7.45 -12.56
N PHE A 15 -4.71 -7.17 -12.81
CA PHE A 15 -3.66 -8.15 -12.63
C PHE A 15 -3.48 -8.55 -11.17
N VAL A 16 -3.45 -7.58 -10.25
CA VAL A 16 -3.33 -7.86 -8.81
C VAL A 16 -4.54 -8.63 -8.29
N GLU A 17 -5.75 -8.27 -8.72
CA GLU A 17 -6.98 -9.02 -8.41
C GLU A 17 -6.86 -10.49 -8.89
N LEU A 18 -6.45 -10.69 -10.13
CA LEU A 18 -6.28 -12.03 -10.72
C LEU A 18 -5.26 -12.89 -9.97
N VAL A 19 -4.09 -12.32 -9.65
CA VAL A 19 -3.01 -13.03 -8.93
C VAL A 19 -3.42 -13.46 -7.53
N ARG A 20 -4.37 -12.73 -6.94
CA ARG A 20 -4.88 -12.99 -5.59
C ARG A 20 -6.12 -13.86 -5.57
N CYS A 21 -6.61 -14.30 -6.73
CA CYS A 21 -7.92 -14.96 -6.85
C CYS A 21 -9.05 -14.10 -6.25
N GLN A 22 -8.91 -12.78 -6.32
CA GLN A 22 -9.85 -11.83 -5.75
C GLN A 22 -11.14 -11.84 -6.57
N THR A 23 -12.28 -12.08 -5.92
CA THR A 23 -13.60 -12.03 -6.55
C THR A 23 -14.26 -10.68 -6.27
N PRO A 24 -15.30 -10.30 -7.03
CA PRO A 24 -16.11 -9.12 -6.71
C PRO A 24 -16.69 -9.16 -5.28
N ASP A 25 -16.93 -10.36 -4.76
CA ASP A 25 -17.48 -10.60 -3.41
C ASP A 25 -16.42 -10.62 -2.30
N ASP A 26 -15.13 -10.78 -2.66
CA ASP A 26 -14.00 -10.80 -1.72
C ASP A 26 -12.95 -9.76 -2.15
N TYR A 27 -13.35 -8.49 -2.12
CA TYR A 27 -12.44 -7.40 -2.51
C TYR A 27 -11.38 -7.15 -1.41
N GLN A 28 -10.16 -7.64 -1.62
CA GLN A 28 -9.00 -7.44 -0.75
C GLN A 28 -8.04 -6.38 -1.32
N PRO A 29 -8.27 -5.07 -1.05
CA PRO A 29 -7.33 -4.03 -1.46
C PRO A 29 -5.95 -4.31 -0.86
N ASN A 30 -4.90 -3.83 -1.55
CA ASN A 30 -3.48 -4.09 -1.32
C ASN A 30 -2.93 -3.85 0.11
N LYS A 31 -3.77 -3.41 1.06
CA LYS A 31 -3.48 -3.24 2.49
C LYS A 31 -4.73 -3.44 3.35
N ALA A 32 -5.55 -4.46 3.08
CA ALA A 32 -6.71 -4.74 3.92
C ALA A 32 -6.23 -5.10 5.33
N LEU A 33 -6.41 -4.18 6.27
CA LEU A 33 -6.30 -4.47 7.69
C LEU A 33 -7.45 -5.45 8.00
N VAL A 34 -7.12 -6.72 8.22
CA VAL A 34 -8.13 -7.74 8.52
C VAL A 34 -8.55 -7.59 9.98
N PRO A 35 -9.81 -7.26 10.30
CA PRO A 35 -10.22 -6.97 11.68
C PRO A 35 -9.94 -8.13 12.64
N ALA A 36 -10.18 -9.37 12.20
CA ALA A 36 -9.90 -10.58 13.00
C ALA A 36 -8.40 -10.74 13.31
N THR A 37 -7.52 -10.41 12.36
CA THR A 37 -6.07 -10.44 12.58
C THR A 37 -5.65 -9.34 13.53
N LEU A 38 -6.23 -8.13 13.40
CA LEU A 38 -5.95 -7.00 14.29
C LEU A 38 -6.39 -7.27 15.73
N GLU A 39 -7.58 -7.83 15.96
CA GLU A 39 -8.05 -8.21 17.30
C GLU A 39 -7.08 -9.17 18.00
N ARG A 40 -6.51 -10.11 17.25
CA ARG A 40 -5.56 -11.08 17.80
C ARG A 40 -4.18 -10.48 18.04
N SER A 41 -3.63 -9.78 17.04
CA SER A 41 -2.25 -9.29 17.04
C SER A 41 -2.06 -8.03 17.90
N CYS A 42 -3.10 -7.21 18.04
CA CYS A 42 -3.07 -5.95 18.78
C CYS A 42 -3.83 -6.04 20.12
N ARG A 43 -3.99 -7.24 20.69
CA ARG A 43 -4.62 -7.43 22.00
C ARG A 43 -3.87 -6.63 23.06
N GLY A 44 -4.59 -5.80 23.82
CA GLY A 44 -4.01 -4.92 24.84
C GLY A 44 -3.50 -3.57 24.30
N TYR A 45 -3.68 -3.29 23.00
CA TYR A 45 -3.45 -1.97 22.46
C TYR A 45 -4.61 -1.04 22.80
N ASP A 46 -4.32 0.08 23.47
CA ASP A 46 -5.34 1.02 23.95
C ASP A 46 -6.27 1.53 22.85
N LYS A 47 -5.77 1.63 21.61
CA LYS A 47 -6.53 2.12 20.45
C LYS A 47 -6.98 1.03 19.49
N LEU A 48 -7.08 -0.20 19.98
CA LEU A 48 -7.60 -1.32 19.20
C LEU A 48 -9.01 -1.04 18.65
N PRO A 49 -9.96 -0.45 19.40
CA PRO A 49 -11.29 -0.14 18.87
C PRO A 49 -11.23 0.80 17.66
N GLU A 50 -10.47 1.89 17.70
CA GLU A 50 -10.36 2.80 16.55
C GLU A 50 -9.66 2.17 15.36
N LEU A 51 -8.70 1.27 15.61
CA LEU A 51 -8.01 0.54 14.54
C LEU A 51 -8.95 -0.44 13.82
N LEU A 52 -9.84 -1.11 14.56
CA LEU A 52 -10.85 -2.00 13.99
C LEU A 52 -11.91 -1.21 13.21
N ASP A 53 -12.31 -0.04 13.71
CA ASP A 53 -13.23 0.84 13.01
C ASP A 53 -12.62 1.35 11.69
N ALA A 54 -11.34 1.75 11.72
CA ALA A 54 -10.60 2.12 10.53
C ALA A 54 -10.45 0.96 9.53
N ALA A 55 -10.29 -0.27 10.03
CA ALA A 55 -10.20 -1.47 9.21
C ALA A 55 -11.55 -1.84 8.56
N ARG A 56 -12.67 -1.66 9.28
CA ARG A 56 -14.03 -1.99 8.81
C ARG A 56 -14.62 -0.94 7.88
N TYR A 57 -14.43 0.34 8.22
CA TYR A 57 -15.12 1.46 7.58
C TYR A 57 -14.19 2.43 6.85
N GLY A 58 -12.87 2.19 6.90
CA GLY A 58 -11.87 3.14 6.43
C GLY A 58 -11.57 4.23 7.46
N VAL A 59 -10.43 4.91 7.29
CA VAL A 59 -10.02 6.01 8.17
C VAL A 59 -10.87 7.25 7.86
N ARG A 60 -11.71 7.65 8.82
CA ARG A 60 -12.43 8.94 8.77
C ARG A 60 -11.58 10.02 9.40
N VAL A 61 -11.04 10.92 8.56
CA VAL A 61 -10.21 12.03 9.04
C VAL A 61 -11.10 13.26 9.23
N ASN A 62 -11.20 13.76 10.46
CA ASN A 62 -11.84 15.06 10.70
C ASN A 62 -10.82 16.17 10.42
N ILE A 63 -10.90 16.75 9.22
CA ILE A 63 -10.01 17.82 8.78
C ILE A 63 -10.49 19.14 9.41
N ARG A 64 -9.84 19.57 10.50
CA ARG A 64 -10.18 20.83 11.20
C ARG A 64 -10.01 22.08 10.32
N HIS A 65 -9.01 22.05 9.43
CA HIS A 65 -8.75 23.10 8.46
C HIS A 65 -8.40 22.46 7.13
N GLN A 66 -9.07 22.90 6.07
CA GLN A 66 -8.80 22.39 4.73
C GLN A 66 -7.35 22.78 4.35
N PRO A 67 -6.48 21.81 4.02
CA PRO A 67 -5.11 22.13 3.65
C PRO A 67 -5.10 22.98 2.39
N ALA A 68 -4.22 23.98 2.35
CA ALA A 68 -4.04 24.81 1.16
C ALA A 68 -3.66 23.91 -0.04
N PRO A 69 -4.21 24.16 -1.24
CA PRO A 69 -3.81 23.44 -2.43
C PRO A 69 -2.30 23.53 -2.63
N GLN A 70 -1.64 22.38 -2.70
CA GLN A 70 -0.22 22.33 -2.93
C GLN A 70 0.07 22.62 -4.41
N THR A 71 0.45 23.86 -4.73
CA THR A 71 0.80 24.30 -6.09
C THR A 71 2.21 23.91 -6.51
N THR A 72 3.12 23.72 -5.55
CA THR A 72 4.51 23.34 -5.81
C THR A 72 4.87 22.09 -5.02
N ARG A 73 5.66 21.21 -5.64
CA ARG A 73 6.19 20.02 -4.97
C ARG A 73 7.04 20.48 -3.77
N PRO A 74 6.83 19.94 -2.55
CA PRO A 74 7.67 20.28 -1.41
C PRO A 74 9.10 19.89 -1.72
N SER A 75 10.06 20.70 -1.29
CA SER A 75 11.46 20.30 -1.37
C SER A 75 11.65 19.07 -0.48
N ASN A 76 11.80 17.90 -1.09
CA ASN A 76 12.12 16.68 -0.36
C ASN A 76 13.42 16.90 0.41
N HIS A 77 13.48 16.55 1.69
CA HIS A 77 14.71 16.67 2.48
C HIS A 77 15.88 15.97 1.74
N ALA A 78 17.02 16.66 1.60
CA ALA A 78 18.15 16.21 0.77
C ALA A 78 18.69 14.82 1.16
N SER A 79 18.46 14.38 2.41
CA SER A 79 18.81 13.03 2.86
C SER A 79 18.11 11.91 2.08
N ALA A 80 16.88 12.13 1.61
CA ALA A 80 16.18 11.19 0.75
C ALA A 80 16.80 11.17 -0.65
N SER A 81 17.10 12.35 -1.21
CA SER A 81 17.79 12.53 -2.49
C SER A 81 19.16 11.83 -2.53
N CYS A 82 19.95 11.98 -1.46
CA CYS A 82 21.27 11.35 -1.33
C CYS A 82 21.23 9.81 -1.37
N ARG A 83 20.12 9.20 -0.90
CA ARG A 83 19.99 7.73 -0.81
C ARG A 83 19.19 7.11 -1.95
N PHE A 84 18.63 7.89 -2.87
CA PHE A 84 17.83 7.35 -3.98
C PHE A 84 18.64 6.39 -4.87
N ASP A 85 19.92 6.68 -5.13
CA ASP A 85 20.75 5.82 -5.97
C ASP A 85 21.12 4.50 -5.29
N ILE A 86 21.28 4.52 -3.96
CA ILE A 86 21.51 3.32 -3.16
C ILE A 86 20.22 2.49 -3.15
N PHE A 87 19.08 3.12 -2.93
CA PHE A 87 17.77 2.46 -2.97
C PHE A 87 17.52 1.82 -4.34
N ARG A 88 17.73 2.55 -5.45
CA ARG A 88 17.60 2.01 -6.81
C ARG A 88 18.52 0.82 -7.06
N ARG A 89 19.78 0.89 -6.60
CA ARG A 89 20.73 -0.24 -6.72
C ARG A 89 20.29 -1.45 -5.92
N ASN A 90 19.82 -1.26 -4.70
CA ASN A 90 19.35 -2.36 -3.86
C ASN A 90 18.09 -3.01 -4.43
N VAL A 91 17.10 -2.23 -4.87
CA VAL A 91 15.90 -2.75 -5.54
C VAL A 91 16.30 -3.58 -6.77
N ARG A 92 17.24 -3.07 -7.59
CA ARG A 92 17.70 -3.78 -8.79
C ARG A 92 18.41 -5.08 -8.45
N LYS A 93 19.30 -5.06 -7.46
CA LYS A 93 20.01 -6.25 -6.97
C LYS A 93 19.06 -7.32 -6.45
N GLU A 94 18.03 -6.94 -5.68
CA GLU A 94 17.05 -7.90 -5.15
C GLU A 94 16.11 -8.43 -6.25
N GLN A 95 15.77 -7.60 -7.26
CA GLN A 95 15.04 -8.05 -8.46
C GLN A 95 15.87 -9.00 -9.33
N ASP A 96 17.14 -8.67 -9.58
CA ASP A 96 18.06 -9.48 -10.39
C ASP A 96 18.37 -10.83 -9.72
N THR A 97 18.25 -10.91 -8.40
CA THR A 97 18.38 -12.16 -7.63
C THR A 97 17.06 -12.88 -7.40
N MET A 98 15.96 -12.42 -8.02
CA MET A 98 14.61 -13.01 -7.92
C MET A 98 14.12 -13.17 -6.47
N ARG A 99 14.55 -12.27 -5.58
CA ARG A 99 14.15 -12.24 -4.16
C ARG A 99 12.93 -11.34 -3.90
N CYS A 100 12.34 -10.79 -4.96
CA CYS A 100 11.16 -9.92 -4.95
C CYS A 100 10.05 -10.51 -5.83
#